data_AF-B4UCM5-F1
#
_entry.id   AF-B4UCM5-F1
#
_cell.length_a   1.000
_cell.length_b   1.000
_cell.length_c   1.000
_cell.angle_alpha   90.00
_cell.angle_beta   90.00
_cell.angle_gamma   90.00
#
_symmetry.space_group_name_H-M   'P 1'
#
loop_
_entity.id
_entity.type
_entity.pdbx_description
1 polymer ?
#
loop_
_entity_poly.entity_id
_entity_poly.type
_entity_poly.pdbx_seq_one_letter_code
_entity_poly.pdbx_strand_id
1 'polypeptide(L)'
;MALHWTSVLSIGVPELDADHQEMFRRMDRLHDAILAGDRSEVSRMIAFLREHAVRHLAAEETMMLAIGYPEREHHLREHEAFLATVRELARRHDANGPTAVLVHDVERAVSSWIEGHLATHDVALGAFAREHQRRGQVGERTPA
;
A
#
# COMPACT_ATOMS: atom_id res chain seq x y z
N MET A 1 8.17 -11.27 -9.79
CA MET A 1 8.40 -10.47 -8.56
C MET A 1 8.91 -11.37 -7.43
N ALA A 2 9.71 -10.86 -6.49
CA ALA A 2 10.27 -11.65 -5.39
C ALA A 2 9.35 -11.78 -4.17
N LEU A 3 8.36 -10.88 -4.04
CA LEU A 3 7.38 -10.88 -2.95
C LEU A 3 6.00 -11.26 -3.49
N HIS A 4 5.20 -11.99 -2.72
CA HIS A 4 3.80 -12.29 -3.05
C HIS A 4 2.94 -12.08 -1.82
N TRP A 5 1.65 -11.76 -2.03
CA TRP A 5 0.72 -11.66 -0.92
C TRP A 5 0.64 -12.98 -0.17
N THR A 6 0.74 -12.90 1.15
CA THR A 6 0.54 -14.04 2.07
C THR A 6 -0.20 -13.52 3.29
N SER A 7 -0.86 -14.42 4.04
CA SER A 7 -1.61 -14.02 5.23
C SER A 7 -0.77 -13.38 6.33
N VAL A 8 0.57 -13.52 6.29
CA VAL A 8 1.47 -12.85 7.24
C VAL A 8 1.55 -11.33 7.02
N LEU A 9 1.15 -10.84 5.84
CA LEU A 9 1.08 -9.42 5.50
C LEU A 9 -0.26 -8.78 5.88
N SER A 10 -1.21 -9.57 6.38
CA SER A 10 -2.53 -9.08 6.79
C SER A 10 -2.42 -8.15 7.99
N ILE A 11 -3.10 -7.01 7.91
CA ILE A 11 -3.24 -6.07 9.01
C ILE A 11 -4.49 -6.34 9.85
N GLY A 12 -5.35 -7.26 9.41
CA GLY A 12 -6.54 -7.71 10.13
C GLY A 12 -7.77 -6.84 9.93
N VAL A 13 -7.73 -5.93 8.95
CA VAL A 13 -8.88 -5.13 8.50
C VAL A 13 -9.21 -5.58 7.07
N PRO A 14 -10.31 -6.33 6.86
CA PRO A 14 -10.59 -6.97 5.58
C PRO A 14 -10.58 -6.05 4.37
N GLU A 15 -11.10 -4.83 4.53
CA GLU A 15 -11.16 -3.84 3.45
C GLU A 15 -9.76 -3.35 3.05
N LEU A 16 -8.88 -3.10 4.01
CA LEU A 16 -7.51 -2.67 3.76
C LEU A 16 -6.65 -3.82 3.22
N ASP A 17 -6.83 -5.03 3.74
CA ASP A 17 -6.18 -6.23 3.22
C ASP A 17 -6.59 -6.54 1.78
N ALA A 18 -7.83 -6.21 1.37
CA ALA A 18 -8.28 -6.36 -0.01
C ALA A 18 -7.55 -5.39 -0.95
N ASP A 19 -7.34 -4.14 -0.51
CA ASP A 19 -6.56 -3.14 -1.26
C ASP A 19 -5.09 -3.56 -1.38
N HIS A 20 -4.48 -4.07 -0.31
CA HIS A 20 -3.13 -4.63 -0.36
C HIS A 20 -3.04 -5.79 -1.37
N GLN A 21 -3.96 -6.76 -1.29
CA GLN A 21 -4.02 -7.87 -2.24
C GLN A 21 -4.16 -7.41 -3.70
N GLU A 22 -4.95 -6.36 -3.97
CA GLU A 22 -5.05 -5.77 -5.30
C GLU A 22 -3.73 -5.12 -5.75
N MET A 23 -3.01 -4.43 -4.85
CA MET A 23 -1.68 -3.87 -5.13
C MET A 23 -0.70 -4.97 -5.57
N PHE A 24 -0.62 -6.08 -4.83
CA PHE A 24 0.22 -7.23 -5.19
C PHE A 24 -0.18 -7.82 -6.55
N ARG A 25 -1.48 -8.06 -6.79
CA ARG A 25 -1.98 -8.60 -8.07
C ARG A 25 -1.67 -7.70 -9.26
N ARG A 26 -1.72 -6.37 -9.07
CA ARG A 26 -1.36 -5.41 -10.13
C ARG A 26 0.13 -5.35 -10.36
N MET A 27 0.94 -5.48 -9.31
CA MET A 27 2.38 -5.51 -9.44
C MET A 27 2.85 -6.77 -10.19
N ASP A 28 2.24 -7.93 -9.92
CA ASP A 28 2.51 -9.15 -10.68
C ASP A 28 2.17 -8.97 -12.17
N ARG A 29 1.00 -8.42 -12.49
CA ARG A 29 0.61 -8.11 -13.89
C ARG A 29 1.54 -7.12 -14.57
N LEU A 30 1.95 -6.07 -13.85
CA LEU A 30 2.88 -5.07 -14.36
C LEU A 30 4.22 -5.73 -14.70
N HIS A 31 4.74 -6.59 -13.82
CA HIS A 31 5.98 -7.31 -14.04
C HIS A 31 5.90 -8.23 -15.28
N ASP A 32 4.83 -9.01 -15.41
CA ASP A 32 4.63 -9.88 -16.58
C ASP A 32 4.53 -9.08 -17.88
N ALA A 33 3.83 -7.94 -17.87
CA ALA A 33 3.72 -7.06 -19.03
C ALA A 33 5.07 -6.46 -19.43
N ILE A 34 5.88 -6.04 -18.45
CA ILE A 34 7.24 -5.55 -18.70
C ILE A 34 8.10 -6.62 -19.40
N LEU A 35 8.06 -7.87 -18.91
CA LEU A 35 8.78 -8.99 -19.53
C LEU A 35 8.30 -9.29 -20.96
N ALA A 36 7.00 -9.09 -21.22
CA ALA A 36 6.41 -9.24 -22.55
C ALA A 36 6.63 -8.03 -23.47
N GLY A 37 7.25 -6.94 -22.97
CA GLY A 37 7.40 -5.68 -23.71
C GLY A 37 6.11 -4.86 -23.85
N ASP A 38 5.05 -5.23 -23.13
CA ASP A 38 3.79 -4.49 -23.08
C ASP A 38 3.87 -3.37 -22.03
N ARG A 39 3.55 -2.15 -22.46
CA ARG A 39 3.56 -0.94 -21.64
C ARG A 39 2.16 -0.48 -21.24
N SER A 40 1.11 -1.17 -21.69
CA SER A 40 -0.28 -0.82 -21.41
C SER A 40 -0.59 -0.91 -19.91
N GLU A 41 -0.02 -1.90 -19.21
CA GLU A 41 -0.23 -2.10 -17.77
C GLU A 41 0.34 -0.98 -16.90
N VAL A 42 1.37 -0.26 -17.35
CA VAL A 42 1.87 0.93 -16.64
C VAL A 42 0.79 2.00 -16.51
N SER A 43 0.02 2.21 -17.58
CA SER A 43 -1.06 3.20 -17.57
C SER A 43 -2.16 2.79 -16.59
N ARG A 44 -2.47 1.48 -16.52
CA ARG A 44 -3.45 0.93 -15.56
C ARG A 44 -2.96 1.00 -14.12
N MET A 45 -1.67 0.75 -13.89
CA MET A 45 -1.05 0.88 -12.57
C MET A 45 -1.13 2.32 -12.08
N ILE A 46 -0.72 3.30 -12.90
CA ILE A 46 -0.79 4.73 -12.53
C ILE A 46 -2.23 5.15 -12.22
N ALA A 47 -3.20 4.77 -13.06
CA ALA A 47 -4.61 5.07 -12.80
C ALA A 47 -5.10 4.47 -11.48
N PHE A 48 -4.73 3.21 -11.21
CA PHE A 48 -5.04 2.55 -9.94
C PHE A 48 -4.45 3.30 -8.75
N LEU A 49 -3.15 3.64 -8.79
CA LEU A 49 -2.47 4.36 -7.71
C LEU A 49 -3.13 5.72 -7.42
N ARG A 50 -3.51 6.47 -8.46
CA ARG A 50 -4.19 7.77 -8.31
C ARG A 50 -5.53 7.65 -7.59
N GLU A 51 -6.30 6.61 -7.91
CA GLU A 51 -7.64 6.44 -7.36
C GLU A 51 -7.63 5.77 -5.99
N HIS A 52 -6.82 4.72 -5.83
CA HIS A 52 -6.93 3.81 -4.70
C HIS A 52 -6.00 4.21 -3.56
N ALA A 53 -4.75 4.62 -3.84
CA ALA A 53 -3.78 4.91 -2.79
C ALA A 53 -4.27 6.02 -1.85
N VAL A 54 -4.83 7.12 -2.38
CA VAL A 54 -5.32 8.23 -1.53
C VAL A 54 -6.40 7.76 -0.56
N ARG A 55 -7.36 6.96 -1.02
CA ARG A 55 -8.46 6.48 -0.16
C ARG A 55 -7.97 5.47 0.86
N HIS A 56 -7.12 4.54 0.42
CA HIS A 56 -6.53 3.50 1.25
C HIS A 56 -5.71 4.10 2.40
N LEU A 57 -4.75 4.97 2.08
CA LEU A 57 -3.86 5.58 3.06
C LEU A 57 -4.64 6.46 4.06
N ALA A 58 -5.69 7.15 3.62
CA ALA A 58 -6.55 7.93 4.51
C ALA A 58 -7.35 7.04 5.50
N ALA A 59 -7.75 5.84 5.07
CA ALA A 59 -8.42 4.87 5.93
C ALA A 59 -7.46 4.30 6.98
N GLU A 60 -6.22 4.01 6.60
CA GLU A 60 -5.15 3.62 7.54
C GLU A 60 -4.83 4.73 8.54
N GLU A 61 -4.71 5.98 8.09
CA GLU A 61 -4.47 7.13 8.96
C GLU A 61 -5.59 7.34 9.99
N THR A 62 -6.84 7.13 9.56
CA THR A 62 -8.01 7.16 10.44
C THR A 62 -7.93 6.05 11.48
N MET A 63 -7.57 4.84 11.06
CA MET A 63 -7.37 3.70 11.96
C MET A 63 -6.24 3.98 12.97
N MET A 64 -5.08 4.45 12.50
CA MET A 64 -3.93 4.81 13.33
C MET A 64 -4.30 5.83 14.41
N LEU A 65 -5.08 6.84 14.05
CA LEU A 65 -5.58 7.84 15.00
C LEU A 65 -6.52 7.20 16.04
N ALA A 66 -7.46 6.36 15.60
CA ALA A 66 -8.46 5.75 16.47
C ALA A 66 -7.86 4.81 17.53
N ILE A 67 -6.78 4.11 17.19
CA ILE A 67 -6.11 3.16 18.09
C ILE A 67 -4.91 3.75 18.83
N GLY A 68 -4.60 5.05 18.61
CA GLY A 68 -3.45 5.71 19.23
C GLY A 68 -2.11 5.09 18.83
N TYR A 69 -1.93 4.77 17.54
CA TYR A 69 -0.72 4.15 17.04
C TYR A 69 0.52 5.06 17.25
N PRO A 70 1.57 4.59 17.97
CA PRO A 70 2.69 5.46 18.37
C PRO A 70 3.56 5.93 17.21
N GLU A 71 3.74 5.11 16.17
CA GLU A 71 4.57 5.44 15.00
C GLU A 71 3.81 6.22 13.92
N ARG A 72 2.58 6.67 14.23
CA ARG A 72 1.69 7.35 13.28
C ARG A 72 2.39 8.47 12.52
N GLU A 73 3.12 9.36 13.19
CA GLU A 73 3.77 10.49 12.50
C GLU A 73 4.80 10.04 11.45
N HIS A 74 5.53 8.97 11.71
CA HIS A 74 6.46 8.42 10.73
C HIS A 74 5.71 7.79 9.56
N HIS A 75 4.67 7.02 9.86
CA HIS A 75 3.83 6.35 8.86
C HIS A 75 3.19 7.36 7.88
N LEU A 76 2.65 8.48 8.39
CA LEU A 76 2.11 9.56 7.54
C LEU A 76 3.17 10.18 6.62
N ARG A 77 4.42 10.33 7.06
CA ARG A 77 5.48 10.86 6.20
C ARG A 77 5.79 9.93 5.03
N GLU A 78 5.77 8.62 5.26
CA GLU A 78 5.93 7.63 4.19
C GLU A 78 4.77 7.69 3.19
N HIS A 79 3.52 7.83 3.68
CA HIS A 79 2.34 8.05 2.83
C HIS A 79 2.48 9.29 1.95
N GLU A 80 2.85 10.43 2.56
CA GLU A 80 3.02 11.70 1.84
C GLU A 80 4.10 11.61 0.75
N ALA A 81 5.23 10.96 1.06
CA ALA A 81 6.32 10.74 0.12
C ALA A 81 5.91 9.82 -1.05
N PHE A 82 5.17 8.75 -0.77
CA PHE A 82 4.64 7.87 -1.80
C PHE A 82 3.63 8.58 -2.70
N LEU A 83 2.68 9.31 -2.12
CA LEU A 83 1.70 10.09 -2.88
C LEU A 83 2.38 11.17 -3.74
N ALA A 84 3.46 11.80 -3.27
CA ALA A 84 4.25 12.71 -4.07
C ALA A 84 4.89 12.01 -5.28
N THR A 85 5.43 10.82 -5.07
CA THR A 85 5.99 9.97 -6.14
C THR A 85 4.92 9.59 -7.17
N VAL A 86 3.74 9.15 -6.72
CA VAL A 86 2.60 8.81 -7.59
C VAL A 86 2.18 10.01 -8.44
N ARG A 87 2.09 11.21 -7.85
CA ARG A 87 1.74 12.43 -8.58
C ARG A 87 2.77 12.75 -9.67
N GLU A 88 4.06 12.61 -9.39
CA GLU A 88 5.10 12.86 -10.38
C GLU A 88 5.09 11.82 -11.52
N LEU A 89 4.91 10.54 -11.20
CA LEU A 89 4.78 9.48 -12.21
C LEU A 89 3.55 9.71 -13.11
N ALA A 90 2.41 10.08 -12.53
CA ALA A 90 1.21 10.43 -13.27
C ALA A 90 1.43 11.64 -14.18
N ARG A 91 2.06 12.71 -13.69
CA ARG A 91 2.38 13.90 -14.49
C ARG A 91 3.27 13.57 -15.69
N ARG A 92 4.29 12.73 -15.48
CA ARG A 92 5.19 12.28 -16.55
C ARG A 92 4.48 11.42 -17.58
N HIS A 93 3.55 10.57 -17.13
CA HIS A 93 2.68 9.76 -17.98
C HIS A 93 1.75 10.63 -18.83
N ASP A 94 1.03 11.56 -18.21
CA ASP A 94 0.08 12.44 -18.91
C ASP A 94 0.79 13.26 -20.01
N ALA A 95 2.06 13.65 -19.78
CA ALA A 95 2.83 14.44 -20.73
C ALA A 95 3.44 13.62 -21.89
N ASN A 96 3.86 12.36 -21.65
CA ASN A 96 4.71 11.61 -22.60
C ASN A 96 4.23 10.19 -22.91
N GLY A 97 3.14 9.75 -22.30
CA GLY A 97 2.68 8.36 -22.34
C GLY A 97 3.63 7.39 -21.60
N PRO A 98 3.44 6.07 -21.79
CA PRO A 98 4.22 5.03 -21.11
C PRO A 98 5.60 4.83 -21.77
N THR A 99 6.51 5.77 -21.54
CA THR A 99 7.91 5.65 -21.99
C THR A 99 8.64 4.52 -21.26
N ALA A 100 9.70 3.96 -21.85
CA ALA A 100 10.48 2.89 -21.21
C ALA A 100 11.06 3.32 -19.84
N VAL A 101 11.50 4.58 -19.72
CA VAL A 101 12.00 5.14 -18.46
C VAL A 101 10.88 5.20 -17.42
N LEU A 102 9.68 5.66 -17.82
CA LEU A 102 8.54 5.72 -16.91
C LEU A 102 8.11 4.31 -16.45
N VAL A 103 8.11 3.33 -17.36
CA VAL A 103 7.79 1.94 -17.03
C VAL A 103 8.69 1.44 -15.88
N HIS A 104 10.00 1.63 -16.02
CA HIS A 104 10.96 1.22 -15.01
C HIS A 104 10.81 2.01 -13.69
N ASP A 105 10.56 3.32 -13.76
CA ASP A 105 10.34 4.13 -12.58
C ASP A 105 9.07 3.74 -11.80
N VAL A 106 7.99 3.36 -12.50
CA VAL A 106 6.76 2.86 -11.88
C VAL A 106 7.00 1.50 -11.23
N GLU A 107 7.63 0.56 -11.93
CA GLU A 107 7.98 -0.76 -11.39
C GLU A 107 8.79 -0.63 -10.10
N ARG A 108 9.82 0.22 -10.12
CA ARG A 108 10.69 0.46 -8.97
C ARG A 108 9.92 1.11 -7.82
N ALA A 109 9.14 2.15 -8.09
CA ALA A 109 8.38 2.84 -7.04
C ALA A 109 7.38 1.91 -6.34
N VAL A 110 6.64 1.08 -7.09
CA VAL A 110 5.67 0.15 -6.52
C VAL A 110 6.36 -0.99 -5.79
N SER A 111 7.43 -1.57 -6.35
CA SER A 111 8.21 -2.62 -5.67
C SER A 111 8.78 -2.14 -4.35
N SER A 112 9.41 -0.95 -4.33
CA SER A 112 9.96 -0.36 -3.11
C SER A 112 8.88 -0.03 -2.08
N TRP A 113 7.68 0.40 -2.54
CA TRP A 113 6.55 0.63 -1.63
C TRP A 113 6.06 -0.67 -0.99
N ILE A 114 5.93 -1.74 -1.78
CA ILE A 114 5.51 -3.05 -1.28
C ILE A 114 6.51 -3.59 -0.24
N GLU A 115 7.80 -3.58 -0.58
CA GLU A 115 8.85 -4.14 0.28
C GLU A 115 9.15 -3.27 1.50
N GLY A 116 9.12 -1.95 1.30
CA GLY A 116 9.54 -0.98 2.31
C GLY A 116 8.41 -0.45 3.19
N HIS A 117 7.15 -0.56 2.78
CA HIS A 117 5.99 -0.06 3.52
C HIS A 117 5.00 -1.17 3.89
N LEU A 118 4.41 -1.85 2.89
CA LEU A 118 3.41 -2.89 3.15
C LEU A 118 3.98 -4.04 3.97
N ALA A 119 5.20 -4.50 3.62
CA ALA A 119 5.83 -5.64 4.27
C ALA A 119 6.47 -5.31 5.63
N THR A 120 6.45 -4.05 6.06
CA THR A 120 7.16 -3.59 7.27
C THR A 120 6.25 -2.74 8.17
N HIS A 121 5.87 -1.54 7.71
CA HIS A 121 5.11 -0.55 8.45
C HIS A 121 3.65 -0.99 8.62
N ASP A 122 2.99 -1.45 7.56
CA ASP A 122 1.59 -1.88 7.65
C ASP A 122 1.46 -3.17 8.46
N VAL A 123 2.40 -4.11 8.31
CA VAL A 123 2.47 -5.30 9.16
C VAL A 123 2.63 -4.93 10.65
N ALA A 124 3.47 -3.94 10.97
CA ALA A 124 3.65 -3.46 12.33
C ALA A 124 2.37 -2.78 12.87
N LEU A 125 1.70 -1.98 12.05
CA LEU A 125 0.40 -1.40 12.35
C LEU A 125 -0.65 -2.48 12.63
N GLY A 126 -0.73 -3.51 11.79
CA GLY A 126 -1.61 -4.66 11.98
C GLY A 126 -1.35 -5.43 13.27
N ALA A 127 -0.07 -5.64 13.61
CA ALA A 127 0.30 -6.27 14.88
C ALA A 127 -0.17 -5.45 16.10
N PHE A 128 -0.01 -4.12 16.03
CA PHE A 128 -0.48 -3.21 17.06
C PHE A 128 -2.02 -3.18 17.15
N ALA A 129 -2.72 -3.11 16.01
CA ALA A 129 -4.18 -3.10 15.95
C ALA A 129 -4.80 -4.36 16.58
N ARG A 130 -4.24 -5.54 16.29
CA ARG A 130 -4.67 -6.80 16.91
C ARG A 130 -4.48 -6.81 18.42
N GLU A 131 -3.36 -6.26 18.91
CA GLU A 131 -3.11 -6.16 20.35
C GLU A 131 -4.07 -5.17 21.02
N HIS A 132 -4.33 -4.02 20.40
CA HIS A 132 -5.30 -3.04 20.88
C HIS A 132 -6.71 -3.64 21.01
N GLN A 133 -7.16 -4.38 19.99
CA GLN A 133 -8.44 -5.09 20.01
C GLN A 133 -8.52 -6.14 21.13
N ARG A 134 -7.46 -6.92 21.34
CA ARG A 134 -7.40 -7.90 22.44
C ARG A 134 -7.56 -7.23 23.80
N ARG A 135 -6.87 -6.11 24.05
CA ARG A 135 -6.95 -5.36 25.31
C ARG A 135 -8.33 -4.78 25.56
N GLY A 136 -8.97 -4.22 24.52
CA GLY A 136 -10.36 -3.75 24.60
C GLY A 136 -11.35 -4.85 25.00
N GLN A 137 -11.21 -6.06 24.42
CA GLN A 137 -12.08 -7.21 24.72
C GLN A 137 -11.81 -7.88 26.08
N VAL A 138 -10.65 -7.66 26.70
CA VAL A 138 -10.36 -8.14 28.07
C VAL A 138 -10.91 -7.16 29.11
N GLY A 139 -10.90 -5.85 28.83
CA GLY A 139 -11.47 -4.83 29.73
C GLY A 139 -12.98 -4.95 29.95
N GLU A 140 -13.74 -5.44 28.95
CA GLU A 140 -15.19 -5.66 29.05
C GLU A 140 -15.56 -6.98 29.76
N ARG A 141 -14.61 -7.89 29.97
CA ARG A 141 -14.82 -9.18 30.65
C ARG A 141 -14.38 -9.12 32.12
N THR A 142 -15.02 -8.24 32.90
CA THR A 142 -15.09 -8.42 34.36
C THR A 142 -16.51 -8.82 34.74
N PRO A 143 -16.82 -10.11 34.97
CA PRO A 143 -18.01 -10.50 35.70
C PRO A 143 -17.77 -10.27 37.21
N ALA A 144 -18.83 -9.82 37.87
CA ALA A 144 -18.93 -9.61 39.32
C ALA A 144 -18.58 -10.84 40.16
#